data_AF-A0A2E2TDU1-F1
#
_entry.id   AF-A0A2E2TDU1-F1
#
_cell.length_a   1.000
_cell.length_b   1.000
_cell.length_c   1.000
_cell.angle_alpha   90.00
_cell.angle_beta   90.00
_cell.angle_gamma   90.00
#
_symmetry.space_group_name_H-M   'P 1'
#
loop_
_entity.id
_entity.type
_entity.pdbx_description
1 polymer ?
#
loop_
_entity_poly.entity_id
_entity_poly.type
_entity_poly.pdbx_seq_one_letter_code
_entity_poly.pdbx_strand_id
1 'polypeptide(L)'
;MLLDFSDIVKLIAGNVNLPISKSLSNRALILSAISQNKISILEISDANDSVVLEKCLKSSDDVINVEDAGTVMRFLTAYFAFQNQSLQIQGTDRMHERPIGVLVEALNSIGAFVSYSGKEGFPPLQIEFCDKDALKNEVSISAETSSQFISALMLIAPSLPQGLTINLTGKVASRPYIEMTNNLLQQTGVKSTITENKISIPFHEFEPQALELESDWSGASYFYAIAALIPGSTIQLDNLNSNSFQGDSVLVVWFERYFGISSYFNKNGVSLSAISNFLFPKELELDFSNYPDLAQTIVVLCACLGIKLKATGLESLLIKETNRINALSTELKKLGIATYTTSNSIEIDEKIQFSATPVEINTYQDHRMAMAFSMVSFIRPIELDNEKVVTKSFPKFFTELKNIISS
;
A
#
# COMPACT_ATOMS: atom_id res chain seq x y z
N MET A 1 -13.93 12.99 14.86
CA MET A 1 -13.57 12.21 16.06
C MET A 1 -12.48 12.91 16.86
N LEU A 2 -12.76 13.30 18.11
CA LEU A 2 -11.77 13.83 19.05
C LEU A 2 -10.83 12.71 19.56
N LEU A 3 -9.53 12.96 19.52
CA LEU A 3 -8.48 12.11 20.08
C LEU A 3 -7.60 12.94 21.02
N ASP A 4 -7.47 12.48 22.25
CA ASP A 4 -6.57 13.07 23.24
C ASP A 4 -5.97 11.98 24.13
N PHE A 5 -4.68 11.73 23.96
CA PHE A 5 -3.88 10.81 24.77
C PHE A 5 -2.70 11.51 25.45
N SER A 6 -2.66 12.84 25.40
CA SER A 6 -1.52 13.64 25.90
C SER A 6 -1.35 13.56 27.41
N ASP A 7 -2.44 13.33 28.15
CA ASP A 7 -2.44 13.21 29.61
C ASP A 7 -2.49 11.76 30.12
N ILE A 8 -2.73 10.78 29.24
CA ILE A 8 -3.16 9.43 29.65
C ILE A 8 -2.00 8.44 29.71
N VAL A 9 -0.95 8.61 28.89
CA VAL A 9 -0.08 7.48 28.56
C VAL A 9 1.38 7.72 28.95
N LYS A 10 1.82 7.09 30.03
CA LYS A 10 3.25 7.02 30.40
C LYS A 10 3.93 5.74 29.92
N LEU A 11 3.15 4.71 29.60
CA LEU A 11 3.59 3.40 29.11
C LEU A 11 2.51 2.86 28.17
N ILE A 12 2.92 2.25 27.06
CA ILE A 12 2.03 1.53 26.13
C ILE A 12 2.47 0.08 26.13
N ALA A 13 1.54 -0.83 26.39
CA ALA A 13 1.80 -2.25 26.29
C ALA A 13 0.62 -2.96 25.64
N GLY A 14 0.87 -4.00 24.87
CA GLY A 14 -0.20 -4.84 24.37
C GLY A 14 0.08 -5.46 23.02
N ASN A 15 -0.88 -6.26 22.58
CA ASN A 15 -0.85 -6.93 21.29
C ASN A 15 -1.75 -6.18 20.31
N VAL A 16 -1.27 -6.03 19.09
CA VAL A 16 -1.97 -5.39 17.98
C VAL A 16 -2.21 -6.46 16.92
N ASN A 17 -3.48 -6.70 16.63
CA ASN A 17 -3.88 -7.52 15.50
C ASN A 17 -3.86 -6.65 14.24
N LEU A 18 -2.77 -6.74 13.49
CA LEU A 18 -2.66 -6.07 12.19
C LEU A 18 -3.56 -6.78 11.16
N PRO A 19 -4.13 -6.04 10.20
CA PRO A 19 -4.85 -6.66 9.10
C PRO A 19 -3.85 -7.36 8.17
N ILE A 20 -4.32 -8.42 7.49
CA ILE A 20 -3.56 -9.02 6.39
C ILE A 20 -3.23 -7.94 5.35
N SER A 21 -2.03 -8.01 4.78
CA SER A 21 -1.57 -7.05 3.77
C SER A 21 -2.53 -6.99 2.59
N LYS A 22 -3.17 -5.83 2.39
CA LYS A 22 -4.05 -5.56 1.26
C LYS A 22 -3.35 -5.81 -0.08
N SER A 23 -2.07 -5.43 -0.15
CA SER A 23 -1.25 -5.59 -1.36
C SER A 23 -0.99 -7.06 -1.70
N LEU A 24 -0.78 -7.91 -0.69
CA LEU A 24 -0.62 -9.36 -0.88
C LEU A 24 -1.97 -10.02 -1.17
N SER A 25 -3.02 -9.70 -0.40
CA SER A 25 -4.37 -10.26 -0.62
C SER A 25 -4.87 -10.00 -2.04
N ASN A 26 -4.73 -8.78 -2.56
CA ASN A 26 -5.20 -8.48 -3.91
C ASN A 26 -4.46 -9.26 -4.99
N ARG A 27 -3.16 -9.51 -4.81
CA ARG A 27 -2.37 -10.32 -5.74
C ARG A 27 -2.76 -11.79 -5.64
N ALA A 28 -2.91 -12.29 -4.41
CA ALA A 28 -3.31 -13.66 -4.13
C ALA A 28 -4.70 -13.98 -4.70
N LEU A 29 -5.65 -13.04 -4.61
CA LEU A 29 -6.99 -13.18 -5.20
C LEU A 29 -6.95 -13.35 -6.72
N ILE A 30 -6.09 -12.60 -7.42
CA ILE A 30 -5.89 -12.81 -8.87
C ILE A 30 -5.25 -14.17 -9.15
N LEU A 31 -4.22 -14.58 -8.39
CA LEU A 31 -3.61 -15.90 -8.55
C LEU A 31 -4.60 -17.05 -8.30
N SER A 32 -5.46 -16.89 -7.30
CA SER A 32 -6.56 -17.83 -7.04
C SER A 32 -7.52 -17.91 -8.23
N ALA A 33 -7.92 -16.76 -8.78
CA ALA A 33 -8.83 -16.71 -9.93
C ALA A 33 -8.24 -17.32 -11.20
N ILE A 34 -7.00 -16.98 -11.59
CA ILE A 34 -6.36 -17.53 -12.80
C ILE A 34 -6.03 -19.02 -12.66
N SER A 35 -5.80 -19.50 -11.42
CA SER A 35 -5.55 -20.91 -11.13
C SER A 35 -6.83 -21.74 -11.00
N GLN A 36 -8.00 -21.15 -11.26
CA GLN A 36 -9.31 -21.79 -11.09
C GLN A 36 -9.51 -22.31 -9.66
N ASN A 37 -9.11 -21.51 -8.67
CA ASN A 37 -9.16 -21.80 -7.23
C ASN A 37 -8.27 -22.97 -6.77
N LYS A 38 -7.29 -23.42 -7.57
CA LYS A 38 -6.27 -24.36 -7.10
C LYS A 38 -5.38 -23.72 -6.02
N ILE A 39 -5.10 -22.43 -6.13
CA ILE A 39 -4.49 -21.66 -5.05
C ILE A 39 -5.60 -21.17 -4.12
N SER A 40 -5.68 -21.74 -2.92
CA SER A 40 -6.58 -21.30 -1.86
C SER A 40 -5.88 -20.32 -0.93
N ILE A 41 -6.60 -19.30 -0.46
CA ILE A 41 -6.06 -18.28 0.44
C ILE A 41 -6.65 -18.54 1.82
N LEU A 42 -5.80 -18.71 2.84
CA LEU A 42 -6.26 -19.04 4.19
C LEU A 42 -7.06 -17.90 4.82
N GLU A 43 -6.58 -16.66 4.63
CA GLU A 43 -7.22 -15.45 5.12
C GLU A 43 -6.99 -14.30 4.14
N ILE A 44 -8.04 -13.51 3.88
CA ILE A 44 -7.98 -12.31 3.05
C ILE A 44 -8.07 -11.07 3.94
N SER A 45 -7.43 -9.99 3.50
CA SER A 45 -7.55 -8.68 4.13
C SER A 45 -9.01 -8.19 4.14
N ASP A 46 -9.45 -7.63 5.27
CA ASP A 46 -10.76 -7.00 5.45
C ASP A 46 -10.82 -5.55 4.90
N ALA A 47 -9.73 -5.09 4.28
CA ALA A 47 -9.66 -3.82 3.57
C ALA A 47 -10.68 -3.75 2.42
N ASN A 48 -11.32 -2.58 2.25
CA ASN A 48 -12.36 -2.40 1.22
C ASN A 48 -11.93 -2.85 -0.18
N ASP A 49 -10.69 -2.52 -0.61
CA ASP A 49 -10.20 -2.92 -1.94
C ASP A 49 -10.20 -4.46 -2.11
N SER A 50 -9.82 -5.21 -1.07
CA SER A 50 -9.75 -6.68 -1.11
C SER A 50 -11.14 -7.30 -1.16
N VAL A 51 -12.07 -6.75 -0.38
CA VAL A 51 -13.48 -7.17 -0.38
C VAL A 51 -14.14 -6.88 -1.73
N VAL A 52 -13.91 -5.69 -2.30
CA VAL A 52 -14.43 -5.30 -3.61
C VAL A 52 -13.84 -6.19 -4.70
N LEU A 53 -12.53 -6.48 -4.67
CA LEU A 53 -11.89 -7.37 -5.64
C LEU A 53 -12.48 -8.77 -5.60
N GLU A 54 -12.60 -9.37 -4.41
CA GLU A 54 -13.17 -10.70 -4.24
C GLU A 54 -14.62 -10.75 -4.77
N LYS A 55 -15.42 -9.74 -4.43
CA LYS A 55 -16.80 -9.61 -4.93
C LYS A 55 -16.84 -9.55 -6.46
N CYS A 56 -15.97 -8.75 -7.07
CA CYS A 56 -15.93 -8.60 -8.53
C CYS A 56 -15.47 -9.89 -9.23
N LEU A 57 -14.51 -10.62 -8.67
CA LEU A 57 -14.05 -11.90 -9.22
C LEU A 57 -15.13 -12.99 -9.17
N LYS A 58 -16.06 -12.91 -8.22
CA LYS A 58 -17.20 -13.83 -8.07
C LYS A 58 -18.46 -13.37 -8.83
N SER A 59 -18.45 -12.16 -9.39
CA SER A 59 -19.62 -11.63 -10.10
C SER A 59 -19.77 -12.30 -11.47
N SER A 60 -21.02 -12.49 -11.88
CA SER A 60 -21.42 -12.92 -13.23
C SER A 60 -22.07 -11.77 -14.02
N ASP A 61 -21.91 -10.52 -13.55
CA ASP A 61 -22.51 -9.36 -14.16
C ASP A 61 -21.66 -8.88 -15.35
N ASP A 62 -22.33 -8.40 -16.41
CA ASP A 62 -21.65 -7.79 -17.57
C ASP A 62 -21.11 -6.38 -17.26
N VAL A 63 -21.40 -5.84 -16.06
CA VAL A 63 -20.88 -4.56 -15.57
C VAL A 63 -20.25 -4.74 -14.20
N ILE A 64 -18.93 -4.61 -14.15
CA ILE A 64 -18.14 -4.72 -12.92
C ILE A 64 -17.86 -3.32 -12.38
N ASN A 65 -18.29 -3.06 -11.14
CA ASN A 65 -18.04 -1.79 -10.45
C ASN A 65 -16.97 -1.97 -9.36
N VAL A 66 -15.83 -1.31 -9.53
CA VAL A 66 -14.69 -1.37 -8.62
C VAL A 66 -14.65 -0.23 -7.60
N GLU A 67 -15.70 0.58 -7.54
CA GLU A 67 -15.79 1.75 -6.66
C GLU A 67 -14.58 2.70 -6.87
N ASP A 68 -13.92 3.12 -5.78
CA ASP A 68 -12.71 3.95 -5.78
C ASP A 68 -11.39 3.15 -5.76
N ALA A 69 -11.48 1.81 -5.91
CA ALA A 69 -10.37 0.90 -5.67
C ALA A 69 -9.45 0.77 -6.91
N GLY A 70 -8.46 1.65 -7.01
CA GLY A 70 -7.60 1.73 -8.20
C GLY A 70 -6.71 0.51 -8.46
N THR A 71 -6.30 -0.21 -7.40
CA THR A 71 -5.59 -1.49 -7.56
C THR A 71 -6.51 -2.52 -8.19
N VAL A 72 -7.78 -2.55 -7.76
CA VAL A 72 -8.81 -3.47 -8.26
C VAL A 72 -9.12 -3.19 -9.73
N MET A 73 -9.32 -1.91 -10.09
CA MET A 73 -9.47 -1.47 -11.48
C MET A 73 -8.36 -2.04 -12.39
N ARG A 74 -7.09 -1.87 -12.00
CA ARG A 74 -5.93 -2.30 -12.79
C ARG A 74 -5.82 -3.83 -12.88
N PHE A 75 -5.97 -4.53 -11.76
CA PHE A 75 -5.83 -5.97 -11.71
C PHE A 75 -6.95 -6.68 -12.44
N LEU A 76 -8.20 -6.24 -12.25
CA LEU A 76 -9.35 -6.80 -12.95
C LEU A 76 -9.34 -6.48 -14.45
N THR A 77 -8.88 -5.30 -14.86
CA THR A 77 -8.71 -4.98 -16.29
C THR A 77 -7.77 -6.00 -16.94
N ALA A 78 -6.61 -6.28 -16.34
CA ALA A 78 -5.67 -7.26 -16.87
C ALA A 78 -6.22 -8.69 -16.81
N TYR A 79 -6.92 -9.06 -15.73
CA TYR A 79 -7.52 -10.38 -15.57
C TYR A 79 -8.60 -10.65 -16.61
N PHE A 80 -9.57 -9.73 -16.75
CA PHE A 80 -10.70 -9.87 -17.66
C PHE A 80 -10.31 -9.74 -19.13
N ALA A 81 -9.22 -9.04 -19.46
CA ALA A 81 -8.70 -8.93 -20.81
C ALA A 81 -8.41 -10.27 -21.50
N PHE A 82 -8.24 -11.36 -20.73
CA PHE A 82 -7.95 -12.71 -21.25
C PHE A 82 -8.96 -13.77 -20.76
N GLN A 83 -10.06 -13.34 -20.16
CA GLN A 83 -11.19 -14.23 -19.86
C GLN A 83 -12.11 -14.37 -21.08
N ASN A 84 -12.85 -15.47 -21.15
CA ASN A 84 -13.76 -15.73 -22.26
C ASN A 84 -15.12 -15.02 -22.05
N GLN A 85 -15.09 -13.69 -21.91
CA GLN A 85 -16.28 -12.87 -21.65
C GLN A 85 -16.13 -11.44 -22.20
N SER A 86 -17.27 -10.78 -22.41
CA SER A 86 -17.35 -9.36 -22.79
C SER A 86 -18.06 -8.61 -21.67
N LEU A 87 -17.44 -7.55 -21.15
CA LEU A 87 -17.98 -6.79 -20.02
C LEU A 87 -17.50 -5.35 -20.00
N GLN A 88 -18.18 -4.51 -19.23
CA GLN A 88 -17.72 -3.17 -18.89
C GLN A 88 -17.16 -3.16 -17.46
N ILE A 89 -16.00 -2.54 -17.25
CA ILE A 89 -15.46 -2.24 -15.92
C ILE A 89 -15.49 -0.74 -15.67
N GLN A 90 -16.09 -0.34 -14.55
CA GLN A 90 -16.31 1.06 -14.17
C GLN A 90 -16.05 1.30 -12.68
N GLY A 91 -16.13 2.56 -12.26
CA GLY A 91 -16.02 2.93 -10.85
C GLY A 91 -16.84 4.18 -10.54
N THR A 92 -16.44 4.88 -9.49
CA THR A 92 -16.95 6.22 -9.17
C THR A 92 -16.48 7.27 -10.20
N ASP A 93 -17.04 8.48 -10.12
CA ASP A 93 -16.55 9.64 -10.90
C ASP A 93 -15.06 9.90 -10.67
N ARG A 94 -14.58 9.74 -9.44
CA ARG A 94 -13.16 9.89 -9.11
C ARG A 94 -12.31 8.81 -9.78
N MET A 95 -12.80 7.58 -9.89
CA MET A 95 -12.10 6.52 -10.62
C MET A 95 -11.91 6.89 -12.10
N HIS A 96 -12.89 7.56 -12.71
CA HIS A 96 -12.83 8.03 -14.10
C HIS A 96 -11.82 9.16 -14.34
N GLU A 97 -11.17 9.65 -13.28
CA GLU A 97 -10.06 10.61 -13.35
C GLU A 97 -8.70 9.95 -13.11
N ARG A 98 -8.64 8.65 -12.82
CA ARG A 98 -7.39 7.94 -12.54
C ARG A 98 -6.80 7.33 -13.81
N PRO A 99 -5.52 7.62 -14.12
CA PRO A 99 -4.91 7.14 -15.36
C PRO A 99 -4.75 5.61 -15.35
N ILE A 100 -5.09 5.00 -16.49
CA ILE A 100 -4.94 3.57 -16.78
C ILE A 100 -4.37 3.30 -18.19
N GLY A 101 -4.27 4.31 -19.04
CA GLY A 101 -4.00 4.09 -20.46
C GLY A 101 -2.73 3.30 -20.79
N VAL A 102 -1.66 3.46 -20.01
CA VAL A 102 -0.43 2.66 -20.16
C VAL A 102 -0.69 1.15 -20.06
N LEU A 103 -1.60 0.72 -19.17
CA LEU A 103 -1.99 -0.68 -19.05
C LEU A 103 -2.85 -1.13 -20.23
N VAL A 104 -3.81 -0.29 -20.66
CA VAL A 104 -4.68 -0.60 -21.80
C VAL A 104 -3.87 -0.78 -23.08
N GLU A 105 -2.92 0.12 -23.35
CA GLU A 105 -1.98 0.02 -24.48
C GLU A 105 -1.14 -1.26 -24.40
N ALA A 106 -0.61 -1.59 -23.22
CA ALA A 106 0.16 -2.80 -23.01
C ALA A 106 -0.67 -4.07 -23.29
N LEU A 107 -1.89 -4.16 -22.77
CA LEU A 107 -2.80 -5.29 -22.97
C LEU A 107 -3.20 -5.42 -24.46
N ASN A 108 -3.57 -4.32 -25.11
CA ASN A 108 -3.93 -4.33 -26.53
C ASN A 108 -2.73 -4.72 -27.42
N SER A 109 -1.51 -4.33 -27.05
CA SER A 109 -0.31 -4.67 -27.82
C SER A 109 -0.04 -6.18 -27.90
N ILE A 110 -0.49 -6.93 -26.88
CA ILE A 110 -0.38 -8.39 -26.79
C ILE A 110 -1.63 -9.14 -27.29
N GLY A 111 -2.64 -8.42 -27.79
CA GLY A 111 -3.81 -9.00 -28.47
C GLY A 111 -5.10 -8.98 -27.67
N ALA A 112 -5.16 -8.30 -26.51
CA ALA A 112 -6.43 -8.03 -25.86
C ALA A 112 -7.27 -7.00 -26.64
N PHE A 113 -8.58 -6.96 -26.36
CA PHE A 113 -9.49 -5.94 -26.88
C PHE A 113 -10.08 -5.15 -25.71
N VAL A 114 -9.40 -4.06 -25.35
CA VAL A 114 -9.82 -3.14 -24.29
C VAL A 114 -9.99 -1.74 -24.90
N SER A 115 -11.17 -1.16 -24.79
CA SER A 115 -11.49 0.17 -25.30
C SER A 115 -12.06 1.08 -24.20
N TYR A 116 -11.96 2.39 -24.39
CA TYR A 116 -12.51 3.36 -23.45
C TYR A 116 -13.98 3.64 -23.79
N SER A 117 -14.88 3.46 -22.82
CA SER A 117 -16.30 3.83 -22.99
C SER A 117 -16.57 5.30 -22.64
N GLY A 118 -15.55 6.02 -22.19
CA GLY A 118 -15.61 7.43 -21.81
C GLY A 118 -14.38 8.21 -22.30
N LYS A 119 -13.65 8.83 -21.37
CA LYS A 119 -12.46 9.62 -21.69
C LYS A 119 -11.25 8.73 -21.98
N GLU A 120 -10.57 8.96 -23.09
CA GLU A 120 -9.35 8.24 -23.45
C GLU A 120 -8.28 8.34 -22.35
N GLY A 121 -7.68 7.19 -22.01
CA GLY A 121 -6.67 7.05 -20.96
C GLY A 121 -7.22 6.80 -19.55
N PHE A 122 -8.55 6.81 -19.37
CA PHE A 122 -9.24 6.71 -18.09
C PHE A 122 -10.43 5.73 -18.16
N PRO A 123 -10.80 5.07 -17.05
CA PRO A 123 -12.05 4.29 -17.00
C PRO A 123 -13.29 5.18 -17.22
N PRO A 124 -14.46 4.62 -17.57
CA PRO A 124 -14.79 3.20 -17.70
C PRO A 124 -14.21 2.55 -18.98
N LEU A 125 -14.02 1.23 -18.93
CA LEU A 125 -13.46 0.43 -20.03
C LEU A 125 -14.45 -0.64 -20.48
N GLN A 126 -14.54 -0.85 -21.79
CA GLN A 126 -15.17 -2.01 -22.40
C GLN A 126 -14.09 -3.05 -22.70
N ILE A 127 -14.32 -4.29 -22.27
CA ILE A 127 -13.45 -5.44 -22.52
C ILE A 127 -14.23 -6.42 -23.40
N GLU A 128 -13.62 -6.85 -24.50
CA GLU A 128 -14.20 -7.80 -25.44
C GLU A 128 -13.38 -9.09 -25.51
N PHE A 129 -13.97 -10.11 -26.15
CA PHE A 129 -13.30 -11.38 -26.39
C PHE A 129 -11.99 -11.19 -27.16
N CYS A 130 -10.93 -11.85 -26.71
CA CYS A 130 -9.67 -11.97 -27.45
C CYS A 130 -9.45 -13.39 -27.97
N ASP A 131 -8.86 -13.49 -29.16
CA ASP A 131 -8.37 -14.77 -29.69
C ASP A 131 -7.06 -15.16 -28.97
N LYS A 132 -7.13 -16.20 -28.13
CA LYS A 132 -5.98 -16.68 -27.34
C LYS A 132 -4.84 -17.21 -28.20
N ASP A 133 -5.12 -17.68 -29.41
CA ASP A 133 -4.12 -18.23 -30.33
C ASP A 133 -3.34 -17.11 -31.05
N ALA A 134 -3.91 -15.90 -31.11
CA ALA A 134 -3.28 -14.72 -31.71
C ALA A 134 -2.45 -13.88 -30.72
N LEU A 135 -2.37 -14.30 -29.45
CA LEU A 135 -1.68 -13.54 -28.41
C LEU A 135 -0.17 -13.48 -28.66
N LYS A 136 0.39 -12.29 -28.42
CA LYS A 136 1.85 -12.12 -28.36
C LYS A 136 2.32 -12.37 -26.94
N ASN A 137 3.55 -12.86 -26.82
CA ASN A 137 4.17 -13.19 -25.53
C ASN A 137 5.20 -12.14 -25.08
N GLU A 138 5.24 -10.96 -25.71
CA GLU A 138 6.17 -9.90 -25.38
C GLU A 138 5.47 -8.53 -25.38
N VAL A 139 5.73 -7.74 -24.33
CA VAL A 139 5.18 -6.39 -24.15
C VAL A 139 6.27 -5.45 -23.64
N SER A 140 6.24 -4.19 -24.06
CA SER A 140 7.10 -3.14 -23.51
C SER A 140 6.27 -2.12 -22.75
N ILE A 141 6.70 -1.75 -21.54
CA ILE A 141 5.96 -0.84 -20.67
C ILE A 141 6.91 0.12 -19.94
N SER A 142 6.49 1.38 -19.79
CA SER A 142 7.23 2.36 -18.99
C SER A 142 7.21 1.98 -17.51
N ALA A 143 8.38 1.84 -16.93
CA ALA A 143 8.56 1.49 -15.53
C ALA A 143 8.46 2.69 -14.57
N GLU A 144 8.28 3.90 -15.10
CA GLU A 144 8.23 5.15 -14.33
C GLU A 144 6.81 5.49 -13.83
N THR A 145 5.77 5.04 -14.54
CA THR A 145 4.39 5.50 -14.29
C THR A 145 3.70 4.82 -13.11
N SER A 146 3.74 3.49 -13.01
CA SER A 146 3.14 2.76 -11.87
C SER A 146 3.57 1.28 -11.85
N SER A 147 4.11 0.84 -10.73
CA SER A 147 4.41 -0.58 -10.49
C SER A 147 3.16 -1.48 -10.53
N GLN A 148 1.97 -0.91 -10.32
CA GLN A 148 0.70 -1.66 -10.36
C GLN A 148 0.39 -2.19 -11.76
N PHE A 149 0.76 -1.47 -12.82
CA PHE A 149 0.56 -1.95 -14.19
C PHE A 149 1.46 -3.14 -14.50
N ILE A 150 2.73 -3.07 -14.08
CA ILE A 150 3.68 -4.17 -14.21
C ILE A 150 3.19 -5.38 -13.40
N SER A 151 2.80 -5.18 -12.13
CA SER A 151 2.24 -6.25 -11.31
C SER A 151 1.00 -6.89 -11.93
N ALA A 152 0.09 -6.11 -12.54
CA ALA A 152 -1.10 -6.64 -13.19
C ALA A 152 -0.74 -7.60 -14.35
N LEU A 153 0.22 -7.21 -15.20
CA LEU A 153 0.75 -8.04 -16.28
C LEU A 153 1.45 -9.30 -15.74
N MET A 154 2.26 -9.15 -14.68
CA MET A 154 2.96 -10.28 -14.06
C MET A 154 1.98 -11.31 -13.50
N LEU A 155 0.89 -10.88 -12.87
CA LEU A 155 -0.09 -11.77 -12.27
C LEU A 155 -0.82 -12.62 -13.32
N ILE A 156 -1.15 -12.06 -14.48
CA ILE A 156 -1.87 -12.80 -15.53
C ILE A 156 -0.97 -13.65 -16.41
N ALA A 157 0.33 -13.35 -16.46
CA ALA A 157 1.31 -14.02 -17.32
C ALA A 157 1.31 -15.56 -17.22
N PRO A 158 1.21 -16.20 -16.04
CA PRO A 158 1.22 -17.65 -15.93
C PRO A 158 0.01 -18.33 -16.59
N SER A 159 -1.08 -17.59 -16.82
CA SER A 159 -2.30 -18.10 -17.46
C SER A 159 -2.32 -17.94 -18.98
N LEU A 160 -1.35 -17.23 -19.55
CA LEU A 160 -1.25 -17.03 -21.00
C LEU A 160 -0.57 -18.24 -21.65
N PRO A 161 -1.02 -18.71 -22.83
CA PRO A 161 -0.51 -19.94 -23.46
C PRO A 161 1.01 -20.00 -23.65
N GLN A 162 1.64 -18.85 -23.90
CA GLN A 162 3.09 -18.73 -24.11
C GLN A 162 3.81 -18.01 -22.96
N GLY A 163 3.12 -17.78 -21.84
CA GLY A 163 3.60 -16.88 -20.79
C GLY A 163 3.67 -15.42 -21.27
N LEU A 164 4.45 -14.60 -20.56
CA LEU A 164 4.70 -13.21 -20.92
C LEU A 164 6.14 -12.79 -20.59
N THR A 165 6.73 -12.07 -21.53
CA THR A 165 7.96 -11.30 -21.39
C THR A 165 7.62 -9.82 -21.32
N ILE A 166 7.98 -9.15 -20.22
CA ILE A 166 7.73 -7.73 -19.99
C ILE A 166 9.07 -7.00 -20.05
N ASN A 167 9.26 -6.18 -21.08
CA ASN A 167 10.40 -5.29 -21.20
C ASN A 167 10.09 -3.95 -20.51
N LEU A 168 10.94 -3.57 -19.57
CA LEU A 168 10.81 -2.35 -18.78
C LEU A 168 11.63 -1.24 -19.43
N THR A 169 10.98 -0.13 -19.77
CA THR A 169 11.64 1.07 -20.29
C THR A 169 11.70 2.16 -19.22
N GLY A 170 12.78 2.97 -19.24
CA GLY A 170 13.00 4.02 -18.24
C GLY A 170 13.46 3.50 -16.88
N LYS A 171 13.42 4.37 -15.87
CA LYS A 171 13.81 4.01 -14.49
C LYS A 171 12.68 3.23 -13.80
N VAL A 172 13.01 2.08 -13.21
CA VAL A 172 12.03 1.27 -12.47
C VAL A 172 11.63 1.98 -11.17
N ALA A 173 10.40 2.49 -11.13
CA ALA A 173 9.80 3.06 -9.94
C ALA A 173 9.20 1.97 -9.05
N SER A 174 9.37 2.11 -7.73
CA SER A 174 8.76 1.26 -6.71
C SER A 174 8.96 -0.25 -6.94
N ARG A 175 10.22 -0.63 -7.23
CA ARG A 175 10.68 -2.02 -7.41
C ARG A 175 10.17 -3.01 -6.35
N PRO A 176 9.99 -2.65 -5.06
CA PRO A 176 9.47 -3.60 -4.06
C PRO A 176 8.13 -4.24 -4.41
N TYR A 177 7.24 -3.55 -5.15
CA TYR A 177 5.97 -4.16 -5.56
C TYR A 177 6.14 -5.20 -6.68
N ILE A 178 7.14 -5.04 -7.53
CA ILE A 178 7.52 -6.05 -8.54
C ILE A 178 8.08 -7.28 -7.82
N GLU A 179 9.00 -7.07 -6.88
CA GLU A 179 9.59 -8.15 -6.07
C GLU A 179 8.54 -8.89 -5.23
N MET A 180 7.59 -8.16 -4.63
CA MET A 180 6.44 -8.75 -3.93
C MET A 180 5.60 -9.64 -4.86
N THR A 181 5.33 -9.18 -6.08
CA THR A 181 4.56 -9.96 -7.07
C THR A 181 5.32 -11.20 -7.49
N ASN A 182 6.62 -11.06 -7.74
CA ASN A 182 7.52 -12.14 -8.08
C ASN A 182 7.60 -13.21 -6.98
N ASN A 183 7.71 -12.78 -5.72
CA ASN A 183 7.76 -13.70 -4.60
C ASN A 183 6.46 -14.50 -4.47
N LEU A 184 5.31 -13.85 -4.60
CA LEU A 184 4.02 -14.52 -4.55
C LEU A 184 3.87 -15.56 -5.67
N LEU A 185 4.29 -15.21 -6.89
CA LEU A 185 4.34 -16.13 -8.02
C LEU A 185 5.23 -17.36 -7.70
N GLN A 186 6.44 -17.13 -7.18
CA GLN A 186 7.36 -18.21 -6.80
C GLN A 186 6.81 -19.10 -5.68
N GLN A 187 6.10 -18.54 -4.69
CA GLN A 187 5.43 -19.31 -3.64
C GLN A 187 4.36 -20.24 -4.20
N THR A 188 3.76 -19.90 -5.34
CA THR A 188 2.78 -20.75 -6.05
C THR A 188 3.41 -21.69 -7.09
N GLY A 189 4.74 -21.82 -7.11
CA GLY A 189 5.46 -22.71 -8.03
C GLY A 189 5.83 -22.10 -9.39
N VAL A 190 5.42 -20.86 -9.67
CA VAL A 190 5.74 -20.17 -10.94
C VAL A 190 7.22 -19.78 -10.97
N LYS A 191 7.93 -20.16 -12.04
CA LYS A 191 9.35 -19.86 -12.24
C LYS A 191 9.54 -18.57 -13.02
N SER A 192 9.41 -17.43 -12.34
CA SER A 192 9.64 -16.10 -12.90
C SER A 192 11.11 -15.67 -12.78
N THR A 193 11.63 -14.96 -13.79
CA THR A 193 12.95 -14.35 -13.77
C THR A 193 12.86 -12.84 -13.92
N ILE A 194 13.68 -12.12 -13.15
CA ILE A 194 13.74 -10.66 -13.15
C ILE A 194 15.19 -10.23 -13.36
N THR A 195 15.41 -9.43 -14.39
CA THR A 195 16.63 -8.65 -14.59
C THR A 195 16.32 -7.16 -14.43
N GLU A 196 17.31 -6.29 -14.62
CA GLU A 196 17.14 -4.84 -14.47
C GLU A 196 16.03 -4.27 -15.35
N ASN A 197 15.89 -4.75 -16.59
CA ASN A 197 14.98 -4.20 -17.60
C ASN A 197 14.02 -5.24 -18.20
N LYS A 198 13.96 -6.46 -17.65
CA LYS A 198 13.16 -7.54 -18.23
C LYS A 198 12.61 -8.46 -17.16
N ILE A 199 11.34 -8.82 -17.29
CA ILE A 199 10.66 -9.82 -16.46
C ILE A 199 10.16 -10.91 -17.40
N SER A 200 10.49 -12.17 -17.14
CA SER A 200 10.01 -13.30 -17.94
C SER A 200 9.25 -14.28 -17.05
N ILE A 201 8.00 -14.56 -17.41
CA ILE A 201 7.10 -15.43 -16.64
C ILE A 201 6.49 -16.44 -17.63
N PRO A 202 6.82 -17.73 -17.53
CA PRO A 202 6.28 -18.74 -18.43
C PRO A 202 4.82 -19.06 -18.08
N PHE A 203 4.13 -19.71 -19.02
CA PHE A 203 2.90 -20.44 -18.71
C PHE A 203 3.14 -21.40 -17.53
N HIS A 204 2.15 -21.53 -16.65
CA HIS A 204 2.23 -22.41 -15.50
C HIS A 204 0.90 -23.12 -15.26
N GLU A 205 0.96 -24.44 -15.16
CA GLU A 205 -0.15 -25.24 -14.66
C GLU A 205 -0.06 -25.30 -13.14
N PHE A 206 -1.02 -24.64 -12.48
CA PHE A 206 -1.07 -24.60 -11.02
C PHE A 206 -1.47 -25.95 -10.44
N GLU A 207 -0.93 -26.25 -9.26
CA GLU A 207 -1.34 -27.37 -8.41
C GLU A 207 -2.11 -26.87 -7.18
N PRO A 208 -2.98 -27.70 -6.57
CA PRO A 208 -3.68 -27.33 -5.34
C PRO A 208 -2.71 -26.97 -4.21
N GLN A 209 -2.81 -25.75 -3.69
CA GLN A 209 -1.94 -25.25 -2.63
C GLN A 209 -2.67 -24.19 -1.79
N ALA A 210 -2.44 -24.20 -0.48
CA ALA A 210 -2.87 -23.12 0.41
C ALA A 210 -1.77 -22.05 0.54
N LEU A 211 -2.17 -20.79 0.46
CA LEU A 211 -1.33 -19.62 0.58
C LEU A 211 -1.66 -18.86 1.86
N GLU A 212 -0.66 -18.72 2.72
CA GLU A 212 -0.71 -17.92 3.93
C GLU A 212 -0.11 -16.54 3.66
N LEU A 213 -0.78 -15.49 4.12
CA LEU A 213 -0.39 -14.11 3.87
C LEU A 213 0.00 -13.44 5.19
N GLU A 214 1.07 -12.66 5.16
CA GLU A 214 1.49 -11.85 6.31
C GLU A 214 0.67 -10.55 6.44
N SER A 215 0.71 -9.99 7.64
CA SER A 215 0.12 -8.70 8.00
C SER A 215 0.75 -7.50 7.29
N ASP A 216 0.03 -6.39 7.27
CA ASP A 216 0.42 -5.18 6.57
C ASP A 216 1.56 -4.40 7.27
N TRP A 217 2.74 -4.36 6.66
CA TRP A 217 3.89 -3.59 7.17
C TRP A 217 3.66 -2.08 7.13
N SER A 218 2.86 -1.62 6.18
CA SER A 218 2.40 -0.23 6.10
C SER A 218 1.61 0.18 7.36
N GLY A 219 0.67 -0.67 7.79
CA GLY A 219 -0.12 -0.53 9.02
C GLY A 219 0.72 -0.66 10.28
N ALA A 220 1.76 -1.50 10.25
CA ALA A 220 2.71 -1.61 11.35
C ALA A 220 3.43 -0.29 11.66
N SER A 221 3.68 0.54 10.63
CA SER A 221 4.43 1.80 10.77
C SER A 221 3.88 2.71 11.86
N TYR A 222 2.55 2.78 12.03
CA TYR A 222 1.92 3.65 13.02
C TYR A 222 2.27 3.20 14.44
N PHE A 223 2.33 1.89 14.69
CA PHE A 223 2.64 1.34 16.01
C PHE A 223 4.14 1.38 16.31
N TYR A 224 5.00 1.21 15.30
CA TYR A 224 6.43 1.54 15.42
C TYR A 224 6.62 3.00 15.82
N ALA A 225 5.91 3.91 15.17
CA ALA A 225 5.97 5.33 15.44
C ALA A 225 5.47 5.69 16.86
N ILE A 226 4.38 5.08 17.30
CA ILE A 226 3.86 5.22 18.67
C ILE A 226 4.86 4.69 19.71
N ALA A 227 5.48 3.53 19.47
CA ALA A 227 6.51 3.00 20.36
C ALA A 227 7.71 3.96 20.48
N ALA A 228 8.10 4.61 19.39
CA ALA A 228 9.19 5.61 19.38
C ALA A 228 8.81 6.90 20.13
N LEU A 229 7.53 7.30 20.10
CA LEU A 229 7.05 8.49 20.82
C LEU A 229 6.97 8.30 22.32
N ILE A 230 6.67 7.07 22.78
CA ILE A 230 6.41 6.78 24.19
C ILE A 230 7.50 5.85 24.73
N PRO A 231 8.52 6.40 25.42
CA PRO A 231 9.58 5.59 26.03
C PRO A 231 9.04 4.50 26.96
N GLY A 232 9.65 3.32 26.92
CA GLY A 232 9.25 2.18 27.75
C GLY A 232 8.07 1.37 27.19
N SER A 233 7.57 1.72 26.00
CA SER A 233 6.53 0.94 25.33
C SER A 233 7.00 -0.47 24.96
N THR A 234 6.09 -1.43 25.06
CA THR A 234 6.29 -2.83 24.63
C THR A 234 5.08 -3.28 23.82
N ILE A 235 5.21 -3.26 22.48
CA ILE A 235 4.09 -3.56 21.58
C ILE A 235 4.39 -4.84 20.82
N GLN A 236 3.48 -5.81 20.84
CA GLN A 236 3.53 -7.00 20.00
C GLN A 236 2.66 -6.78 18.76
N LEU A 237 3.24 -6.93 17.57
CA LEU A 237 2.56 -6.84 16.28
C LEU A 237 2.45 -8.22 15.66
N ASP A 238 1.22 -8.66 15.45
CA ASP A 238 0.96 -10.05 15.05
C ASP A 238 1.06 -10.26 13.52
N ASN A 239 1.50 -11.48 13.17
CA ASN A 239 1.64 -12.01 11.81
C ASN A 239 2.54 -11.19 10.87
N LEU A 240 3.61 -10.57 11.39
CA LEU A 240 4.69 -9.99 10.59
C LEU A 240 5.87 -10.94 10.46
N ASN A 241 6.42 -11.09 9.25
CA ASN A 241 7.55 -11.98 8.96
C ASN A 241 8.87 -11.21 8.83
N SER A 242 9.96 -11.78 9.38
CA SER A 242 11.30 -11.21 9.23
C SER A 242 11.85 -11.29 7.81
N ASN A 243 11.38 -12.24 7.00
CA ASN A 243 11.75 -12.42 5.60
C ASN A 243 10.67 -11.86 4.65
N SER A 244 10.03 -10.76 5.04
CA SER A 244 8.96 -10.12 4.27
C SER A 244 9.46 -9.57 2.93
N PHE A 245 8.61 -9.67 1.91
CA PHE A 245 8.80 -9.02 0.61
C PHE A 245 7.98 -7.74 0.47
N GLN A 246 7.28 -7.33 1.52
CA GLN A 246 6.74 -5.98 1.60
C GLN A 246 7.89 -5.01 1.83
N GLY A 247 8.07 -4.06 0.90
CA GLY A 247 9.14 -3.06 0.98
C GLY A 247 9.13 -2.31 2.30
N ASP A 248 7.94 -2.08 2.85
CA ASP A 248 7.72 -1.36 4.11
C ASP A 248 8.33 -2.08 5.34
N SER A 249 8.76 -3.33 5.23
CA SER A 249 9.56 -4.01 6.27
C SER A 249 10.90 -3.32 6.57
N VAL A 250 11.34 -2.39 5.72
CA VAL A 250 12.47 -1.47 5.99
C VAL A 250 12.33 -0.71 7.32
N LEU A 251 11.10 -0.59 7.83
CA LEU A 251 10.81 -0.07 9.17
C LEU A 251 11.69 -0.69 10.25
N VAL A 252 11.94 -2.00 10.23
CA VAL A 252 12.81 -2.67 11.23
C VAL A 252 14.16 -1.96 11.33
N VAL A 253 14.79 -1.71 10.17
CA VAL A 253 16.10 -1.06 10.08
C VAL A 253 16.02 0.42 10.42
N TRP A 254 15.03 1.13 9.89
CA TRP A 254 14.89 2.57 10.13
C TRP A 254 14.59 2.89 11.59
N PHE A 255 13.73 2.11 12.22
CA PHE A 255 13.33 2.33 13.60
C PHE A 255 14.42 1.96 14.60
N GLU A 256 15.19 0.91 14.36
CA GLU A 256 16.37 0.61 15.17
C GLU A 256 17.43 1.71 15.05
N ARG A 257 17.69 2.17 13.82
CA ARG A 257 18.80 3.09 13.53
C ARG A 257 18.50 4.55 13.89
N TYR A 258 17.26 5.01 13.68
CA TYR A 258 16.93 6.44 13.73
C TYR A 258 15.90 6.79 14.81
N PHE A 259 15.09 5.82 15.26
CA PHE A 259 13.96 6.08 16.16
C PHE A 259 14.01 5.26 17.45
N GLY A 260 15.11 4.54 17.70
CA GLY A 260 15.37 3.89 18.97
C GLY A 260 14.45 2.73 19.32
N ILE A 261 13.97 1.96 18.35
CA ILE A 261 13.12 0.78 18.59
C ILE A 261 13.80 -0.49 18.09
N SER A 262 14.00 -1.46 18.98
CA SER A 262 14.44 -2.81 18.62
C SER A 262 13.23 -3.70 18.27
N SER A 263 13.44 -4.58 17.29
CA SER A 263 12.43 -5.51 16.79
C SER A 263 12.85 -6.95 17.09
N TYR A 264 12.04 -7.68 17.87
CA TYR A 264 12.30 -9.07 18.24
C TYR A 264 11.25 -9.99 17.61
N PHE A 265 11.66 -10.72 16.57
CA PHE A 265 10.77 -11.67 15.90
C PHE A 265 10.55 -12.94 16.73
N ASN A 266 9.30 -13.36 16.81
CA ASN A 266 8.87 -14.57 17.49
C ASN A 266 7.83 -15.31 16.62
N LYS A 267 7.30 -16.44 17.13
CA LYS A 267 6.36 -17.28 16.37
C LYS A 267 5.04 -16.58 15.97
N ASN A 268 4.66 -15.51 16.67
CA ASN A 268 3.41 -14.80 16.45
C ASN A 268 3.59 -13.52 15.62
N GLY A 269 4.83 -13.05 15.40
CA GLY A 269 5.10 -11.79 14.71
C GLY A 269 6.34 -11.09 15.26
N VAL A 270 6.24 -9.80 15.55
CA VAL A 270 7.36 -8.97 16.04
C VAL A 270 6.99 -8.21 17.31
N SER A 271 7.87 -8.27 18.30
CA SER A 271 7.78 -7.47 19.53
C SER A 271 8.70 -6.26 19.44
N LEU A 272 8.15 -5.09 19.74
CA LEU A 272 8.82 -3.80 19.70
C LEU A 272 9.18 -3.38 21.11
N SER A 273 10.44 -2.98 21.31
CA SER A 273 10.92 -2.43 22.58
C SER A 273 11.75 -1.18 22.35
N ALA A 274 11.54 -0.17 23.18
CA ALA A 274 12.38 1.02 23.18
C ALA A 274 13.83 0.70 23.60
N ILE A 275 14.79 1.25 22.86
CA ILE A 275 16.21 1.18 23.18
C ILE A 275 16.51 2.21 24.27
N SER A 276 16.96 1.73 25.43
CA SER A 276 17.31 2.58 26.57
C SER A 276 18.36 3.63 26.21
N ASN A 277 18.13 4.87 26.62
CA ASN A 277 19.01 6.02 26.39
C ASN A 277 19.33 6.31 24.91
N PHE A 278 18.44 5.94 23.99
CA PHE A 278 18.60 6.27 22.59
C PHE A 278 18.59 7.79 22.38
N LEU A 279 19.51 8.28 21.55
CA LEU A 279 19.59 9.68 21.16
C LEU A 279 19.10 9.81 19.72
N PHE A 280 17.98 10.51 19.54
CA PHE A 280 17.47 10.81 18.21
C PHE A 280 18.47 11.64 17.41
N PRO A 281 18.58 11.41 16.09
CA PRO A 281 19.36 12.28 15.23
C PRO A 281 18.75 13.68 15.20
N LYS A 282 19.58 14.72 15.08
CA LYS A 282 19.09 16.10 14.89
C LYS A 282 18.46 16.30 13.51
N GLU A 283 19.05 15.66 12.52
CA GLU A 283 18.63 15.72 11.12
C GLU A 283 18.61 14.33 10.49
N LEU A 284 17.70 14.14 9.55
CA LEU A 284 17.49 12.89 8.83
C LEU A 284 17.12 13.18 7.38
N GLU A 285 17.72 12.44 6.44
CA GLU A 285 17.34 12.44 5.04
C GLU A 285 16.94 11.02 4.63
N LEU A 286 15.73 10.87 4.08
CA LEU A 286 15.19 9.57 3.66
C LEU A 286 14.56 9.67 2.27
N ASP A 287 14.87 8.69 1.44
CA ASP A 287 14.26 8.50 0.11
C ASP A 287 13.12 7.47 0.21
N PHE A 288 11.92 7.89 -0.16
CA PHE A 288 10.70 7.10 -0.10
C PHE A 288 10.27 6.54 -1.47
N SER A 289 11.10 6.63 -2.51
CA SER A 289 10.78 6.13 -3.87
C SER A 289 10.33 4.66 -3.87
N ASN A 290 10.91 3.86 -2.95
CA ASN A 290 10.62 2.44 -2.78
C ASN A 290 9.58 2.15 -1.68
N TYR A 291 9.28 3.12 -0.81
CA TYR A 291 8.44 2.96 0.38
C TYR A 291 7.46 4.15 0.52
N PRO A 292 6.77 4.57 -0.55
CA PRO A 292 6.04 5.85 -0.57
C PRO A 292 4.94 5.90 0.48
N ASP A 293 4.43 4.74 0.87
CA ASP A 293 3.34 4.55 1.80
C ASP A 293 3.75 4.74 3.28
N LEU A 294 5.07 4.83 3.57
CA LEU A 294 5.62 5.17 4.88
C LEU A 294 5.82 6.68 5.10
N ALA A 295 5.74 7.48 4.03
CA ALA A 295 6.11 8.89 4.07
C ALA A 295 5.33 9.70 5.11
N GLN A 296 3.99 9.58 5.14
CA GLN A 296 3.17 10.32 6.11
C GLN A 296 3.51 9.95 7.55
N THR A 297 3.69 8.66 7.84
CA THR A 297 4.04 8.19 9.19
C THR A 297 5.35 8.79 9.66
N ILE A 298 6.40 8.73 8.82
CA ILE A 298 7.73 9.23 9.20
C ILE A 298 7.76 10.76 9.28
N VAL A 299 7.11 11.46 8.36
CA VAL A 299 7.04 12.93 8.38
C VAL A 299 6.34 13.42 9.65
N VAL A 300 5.20 12.83 10.01
CA VAL A 300 4.47 13.20 11.23
C VAL A 300 5.27 12.79 12.48
N LEU A 301 5.92 11.62 12.49
CA LEU A 301 6.79 11.19 13.59
C LEU A 301 7.94 12.18 13.84
N CYS A 302 8.63 12.59 12.79
CA CYS A 302 9.73 13.56 12.88
C CYS A 302 9.23 14.91 13.41
N ALA A 303 8.04 15.37 12.99
CA ALA A 303 7.43 16.58 13.53
C ALA A 303 7.07 16.45 15.02
N CYS A 304 6.60 15.28 15.47
CA CYS A 304 6.32 15.02 16.88
C CYS A 304 7.61 14.96 17.73
N LEU A 305 8.66 14.32 17.22
CA LEU A 305 9.95 14.17 17.92
C LEU A 305 10.80 15.45 17.86
N GLY A 306 10.58 16.33 16.88
CA GLY A 306 11.41 17.50 16.61
C GLY A 306 12.70 17.15 15.86
N ILE A 307 12.65 16.15 14.98
CA ILE A 307 13.77 15.76 14.12
C ILE A 307 13.63 16.53 12.80
N LYS A 308 14.69 17.24 12.40
CA LYS A 308 14.74 17.86 11.07
C LYS A 308 14.73 16.77 10.01
N LEU A 309 13.75 16.79 9.12
CA LEU A 309 13.59 15.75 8.10
C LEU A 309 13.60 16.37 6.71
N LYS A 310 14.37 15.77 5.81
CA LYS A 310 14.24 15.92 4.37
C LYS A 310 13.77 14.59 3.77
N ALA A 311 12.50 14.53 3.37
CA ALA A 311 11.93 13.37 2.71
C ALA A 311 11.89 13.61 1.19
N THR A 312 12.46 12.68 0.40
CA THR A 312 12.54 12.73 -1.06
C THR A 312 11.89 11.48 -1.69
N GLY A 313 11.81 11.41 -3.02
CA GLY A 313 11.19 10.28 -3.73
C GLY A 313 9.66 10.24 -3.60
N LEU A 314 9.05 11.41 -3.47
CA LEU A 314 7.63 11.58 -3.16
C LEU A 314 6.75 11.83 -4.40
N GLU A 315 7.29 11.71 -5.62
CA GLU A 315 6.56 11.98 -6.88
C GLU A 315 5.22 11.23 -6.93
N SER A 316 5.22 9.96 -6.49
CA SER A 316 4.04 9.10 -6.54
C SER A 316 2.90 9.59 -5.65
N LEU A 317 3.18 10.40 -4.62
CA LEU A 317 2.22 10.87 -3.62
C LEU A 317 1.26 11.95 -4.15
N LEU A 318 1.57 12.57 -5.30
CA LEU A 318 0.73 13.59 -5.91
C LEU A 318 -0.58 13.03 -6.49
N ILE A 319 -0.57 11.77 -6.91
CA ILE A 319 -1.67 11.10 -7.66
C ILE A 319 -2.28 9.91 -6.91
N LYS A 320 -2.09 9.87 -5.58
CA LYS A 320 -2.70 8.87 -4.69
C LYS A 320 -4.17 9.24 -4.41
N GLU A 321 -4.71 8.82 -3.28
CA GLU A 321 -6.07 9.16 -2.85
C GLU A 321 -6.30 10.68 -2.80
N THR A 322 -5.31 11.41 -2.26
CA THR A 322 -5.19 12.87 -2.31
C THR A 322 -3.79 13.26 -2.79
N ASN A 323 -3.55 14.55 -3.02
CA ASN A 323 -2.19 15.07 -3.09
C ASN A 323 -1.61 15.08 -1.67
N ARG A 324 -0.95 13.98 -1.28
CA ARG A 324 -0.50 13.74 0.09
C ARG A 324 0.59 14.71 0.53
N ILE A 325 1.41 15.25 -0.38
CA ILE A 325 2.40 16.28 -0.05
C ILE A 325 1.68 17.57 0.39
N ASN A 326 0.69 18.01 -0.38
CA ASN A 326 -0.09 19.20 -0.05
C ASN A 326 -0.92 19.00 1.24
N ALA A 327 -1.53 17.81 1.39
CA ALA A 327 -2.29 17.47 2.58
C ALA A 327 -1.40 17.48 3.84
N LEU A 328 -0.23 16.83 3.81
CA LEU A 328 0.75 16.89 4.91
C LEU A 328 1.12 18.33 5.26
N SER A 329 1.50 19.13 4.26
CA SER A 329 1.89 20.53 4.45
C SER A 329 0.77 21.36 5.10
N THR A 330 -0.46 21.18 4.63
CA THR A 330 -1.63 21.91 5.13
C THR A 330 -1.93 21.56 6.59
N GLU A 331 -1.96 20.27 6.92
CA GLU A 331 -2.30 19.81 8.26
C GLU A 331 -1.17 20.07 9.27
N LEU A 332 0.10 19.94 8.86
CA LEU A 332 1.26 20.30 9.69
C LEU A 332 1.29 21.80 10.02
N LYS A 333 0.91 22.66 9.06
CA LYS A 333 0.81 24.11 9.30
C LYS A 333 -0.20 24.46 10.38
N LYS A 334 -1.33 23.74 10.45
CA LYS A 334 -2.33 23.92 11.54
C LYS A 334 -1.75 23.58 12.92
N LEU A 335 -0.77 22.68 12.96
CA LEU A 335 -0.03 22.30 14.17
C LEU A 335 1.19 23.20 14.45
N GLY A 336 1.37 24.25 13.67
CA GLY A 336 2.47 25.21 13.84
C GLY A 336 3.79 24.77 13.22
N ILE A 337 3.79 23.82 12.29
CA ILE A 337 4.99 23.32 11.60
C ILE A 337 5.04 23.89 10.18
N ALA A 338 6.05 24.70 9.91
CA ALA A 338 6.38 25.15 8.57
C ALA A 338 7.00 24.00 7.76
N THR A 339 6.58 23.89 6.50
CA THR A 339 7.08 22.86 5.59
C THR A 339 7.61 23.50 4.31
N TYR A 340 8.71 23.00 3.76
CA TYR A 340 9.18 23.35 2.42
C TYR A 340 8.90 22.17 1.49
N THR A 341 8.07 22.36 0.47
CA THR A 341 7.63 21.28 -0.42
C THR A 341 8.02 21.54 -1.87
N THR A 342 8.31 20.46 -2.57
CA THR A 342 8.39 20.43 -4.04
C THR A 342 7.41 19.37 -4.58
N SER A 343 7.44 19.07 -5.87
CA SER A 343 6.69 17.95 -6.44
C SER A 343 7.18 16.58 -5.98
N ASN A 344 8.35 16.48 -5.35
CA ASN A 344 8.93 15.21 -4.93
C ASN A 344 9.61 15.20 -3.56
N SER A 345 9.46 16.28 -2.78
CA SER A 345 10.05 16.37 -1.45
C SER A 345 9.18 17.16 -0.47
N ILE A 346 9.37 16.87 0.81
CA ILE A 346 8.90 17.68 1.94
C ILE A 346 10.02 17.79 2.98
N GLU A 347 10.25 19.00 3.46
CA GLU A 347 11.19 19.30 4.53
C GLU A 347 10.48 19.92 5.73
N ILE A 348 10.87 19.50 6.93
CA ILE A 348 10.41 20.02 8.22
C ILE A 348 11.59 20.22 9.17
N ASP A 349 11.53 21.24 10.04
CA ASP A 349 12.61 21.60 10.98
C ASP A 349 12.08 22.10 12.33
N GLU A 350 10.81 21.79 12.64
CA GLU A 350 10.13 22.25 13.85
C GLU A 350 9.51 21.08 14.61
N LYS A 351 9.28 21.29 15.90
CA LYS A 351 8.64 20.31 16.78
C LYS A 351 7.22 20.74 17.12
N ILE A 352 6.26 19.82 17.02
CA ILE A 352 4.88 20.04 17.44
C ILE A 352 4.88 20.34 18.94
N GLN A 353 4.29 21.48 19.30
CA GLN A 353 4.18 21.92 20.69
C GLN A 353 2.86 21.45 21.29
N PHE A 354 2.90 21.11 22.58
CA PHE A 354 1.68 20.86 23.35
C PHE A 354 0.80 22.11 23.37
N SER A 355 -0.50 21.92 23.17
CA SER A 355 -1.53 22.90 23.48
C SER A 355 -2.83 22.16 23.74
N ALA A 356 -3.51 22.51 24.83
CA ALA A 356 -4.78 21.90 25.24
C ALA A 356 -5.95 22.23 24.29
N THR A 357 -5.76 23.15 23.33
CA THR A 357 -6.78 23.45 22.32
C THR A 357 -6.73 22.38 21.21
N PRO A 358 -7.82 21.64 20.97
CA PRO A 358 -7.88 20.69 19.86
C PRO A 358 -7.66 21.38 18.51
N VAL A 359 -6.98 20.70 17.60
CA VAL A 359 -6.80 21.13 16.21
C VAL A 359 -7.53 20.15 15.30
N GLU A 360 -8.37 20.68 14.41
CA GLU A 360 -9.05 19.89 13.40
C GLU A 360 -8.08 19.47 12.28
N ILE A 361 -8.02 18.18 12.02
CA ILE A 361 -7.23 17.54 10.97
C ILE A 361 -8.17 17.00 9.90
N ASN A 362 -8.02 17.51 8.68
CA ASN A 362 -8.75 17.01 7.53
C ASN A 362 -8.08 15.74 7.01
N THR A 363 -8.87 14.69 6.77
CA THR A 363 -8.36 13.39 6.33
C THR A 363 -8.31 13.25 4.80
N TYR A 364 -9.03 14.11 4.06
CA TYR A 364 -9.06 14.11 2.60
C TYR A 364 -9.47 12.75 1.99
N GLN A 365 -10.32 11.99 2.70
CA GLN A 365 -10.69 10.61 2.33
C GLN A 365 -9.49 9.65 2.25
N ASP A 366 -8.37 9.99 2.89
CA ASP A 366 -7.13 9.22 2.88
C ASP A 366 -6.87 8.58 4.24
N HIS A 367 -6.98 7.25 4.28
CA HIS A 367 -6.68 6.43 5.45
C HIS A 367 -5.31 6.72 6.08
N ARG A 368 -4.29 7.01 5.26
CA ARG A 368 -2.93 7.27 5.77
C ARG A 368 -2.81 8.63 6.43
N MET A 369 -3.58 9.63 5.98
CA MET A 369 -3.64 10.92 6.67
C MET A 369 -4.26 10.74 8.06
N ALA A 370 -5.38 10.03 8.16
CA ALA A 370 -6.05 9.78 9.44
C ALA A 370 -5.14 9.03 10.44
N MET A 371 -4.52 7.92 10.00
CA MET A 371 -3.68 7.10 10.88
C MET A 371 -2.37 7.80 11.25
N ALA A 372 -1.70 8.46 10.29
CA ALA A 372 -0.48 9.20 10.58
C ALA A 372 -0.73 10.34 11.57
N PHE A 373 -1.76 11.16 11.36
CA PHE A 373 -2.04 12.26 12.30
C PHE A 373 -2.60 11.79 13.64
N SER A 374 -3.21 10.60 13.74
CA SER A 374 -3.65 10.08 15.04
C SER A 374 -2.53 10.01 16.09
N MET A 375 -1.27 9.84 15.68
CA MET A 375 -0.15 9.82 16.62
C MET A 375 0.13 11.18 17.27
N VAL A 376 -0.35 12.28 16.68
CA VAL A 376 -0.25 13.62 17.27
C VAL A 376 -1.07 13.70 18.56
N SER A 377 -2.09 12.85 18.72
CA SER A 377 -2.92 12.84 19.93
C SER A 377 -2.16 12.44 21.19
N PHE A 378 -0.97 11.84 21.08
CA PHE A 378 -0.05 11.60 22.20
C PHE A 378 0.73 12.84 22.64
N ILE A 379 0.75 13.89 21.81
CA ILE A 379 1.42 15.17 22.10
C ILE A 379 0.41 16.24 22.47
N ARG A 380 -0.79 16.25 21.86
CA ARG A 380 -1.86 17.24 22.11
C ARG A 380 -3.20 16.75 21.54
N PRO A 381 -4.35 17.25 22.01
CA PRO A 381 -5.64 16.91 21.43
C PRO A 381 -5.75 17.31 19.95
N ILE A 382 -6.37 16.44 19.15
CA ILE A 382 -6.73 16.68 17.74
C ILE A 382 -8.14 16.15 17.44
N GLU A 383 -8.78 16.69 16.41
CA GLU A 383 -10.06 16.19 15.91
C GLU A 383 -9.92 15.78 14.45
N LEU A 384 -10.17 14.50 14.13
CA LEU A 384 -10.23 14.04 12.74
C LEU A 384 -11.61 14.36 12.15
N ASP A 385 -11.68 14.94 10.96
CA ASP A 385 -12.95 15.22 10.26
C ASP A 385 -13.74 13.94 9.93
N ASN A 386 -13.05 12.84 9.62
CA ASN A 386 -13.64 11.55 9.27
C ASN A 386 -12.71 10.38 9.61
N GLU A 387 -12.94 9.71 10.73
CA GLU A 387 -12.16 8.55 11.15
C GLU A 387 -12.42 7.30 10.30
N LYS A 388 -13.58 7.19 9.64
CA LYS A 388 -14.00 5.97 8.93
C LYS A 388 -13.19 5.70 7.67
N VAL A 389 -12.42 6.68 7.20
CA VAL A 389 -11.54 6.53 6.03
C VAL A 389 -10.53 5.40 6.21
N VAL A 390 -10.17 5.04 7.45
CA VAL A 390 -9.23 3.94 7.75
C VAL A 390 -9.71 2.57 7.28
N THR A 391 -11.02 2.38 7.07
CA THR A 391 -11.62 1.15 6.53
C THR A 391 -11.08 0.74 5.16
N LYS A 392 -10.46 1.67 4.43
CA LYS A 392 -9.79 1.39 3.16
C LYS A 392 -8.61 0.40 3.29
N SER A 393 -7.96 0.33 4.45
CA SER A 393 -6.79 -0.56 4.65
C SER A 393 -6.69 -1.19 6.03
N PHE A 394 -7.20 -0.53 7.07
CA PHE A 394 -7.12 -0.97 8.45
C PHE A 394 -8.41 -0.63 9.20
N PRO A 395 -9.53 -1.35 8.94
CA PRO A 395 -10.83 -1.07 9.54
C PRO A 395 -10.84 -1.00 11.08
N LYS A 396 -10.00 -1.82 11.72
CA LYS A 396 -9.91 -1.92 13.19
C LYS A 396 -8.88 -0.97 13.82
N PHE A 397 -8.26 -0.06 13.05
CA PHE A 397 -7.14 0.75 13.51
C PHE A 397 -7.37 1.43 14.87
N PHE A 398 -8.46 2.19 15.02
CA PHE A 398 -8.74 2.92 16.26
C PHE A 398 -9.13 2.00 17.43
N THR A 399 -9.63 0.79 17.14
CA THR A 399 -9.87 -0.22 18.16
C THR A 399 -8.54 -0.76 18.68
N GLU A 400 -7.64 -1.17 17.79
CA GLU A 400 -6.30 -1.65 18.16
C GLU A 400 -5.47 -0.58 18.87
N LEU A 401 -5.56 0.68 18.41
CA LEU A 401 -4.92 1.82 19.07
C LEU A 401 -5.41 2.00 20.51
N LYS A 402 -6.72 1.92 20.75
CA LYS A 402 -7.29 2.01 22.11
C LYS A 402 -6.88 0.84 23.00
N ASN A 403 -6.78 -0.36 22.43
CA ASN A 403 -6.40 -1.57 23.18
C ASN A 403 -5.02 -1.42 23.83
N ILE A 404 -4.02 -0.94 23.08
CA ILE A 404 -2.65 -0.79 23.60
C ILE A 404 -2.47 0.41 24.56
N ILE A 405 -3.39 1.38 24.51
CA ILE A 405 -3.40 2.55 25.40
C ILE A 405 -4.06 2.23 26.76
N SER A 406 -5.02 1.32 26.77
CA SER A 406 -5.83 1.02 27.96
C SER A 406 -5.27 -0.11 28.83
N SER A 407 -4.07 -0.59 28.51
CA SER A 407 -3.45 -1.80 29.08
C SER A 407 -2.50 -1.53 30.24
#